data_AF-A0A814S991-F1
#
_entry.id   AF-A0A814S991-F1
#
_cell.length_a   1.000
_cell.length_b   1.000
_cell.length_c   1.000
_cell.angle_alpha   90.00
_cell.angle_beta   90.00
_cell.angle_gamma   90.00
#
_symmetry.space_group_name_H-M   'P 1'
#
loop_
_entity.id
_entity.type
_entity.pdbx_description
1 polymer ?
#
loop_
_entity_poly.entity_id
_entity_poly.type
_entity_poly.pdbx_seq_one_letter_code
_entity_poly.pdbx_strand_id
1 'polypeptide(L)'
;MDLSVVPISYWSYWANVIYILGMFGYLTIDTINYIFKSFNESLSCFIYVFLAILFVIDATLYIIDWYMYAVKLRQNKDEAIQYEAELVACLLQNLGSYFYLISALLAFNKSQFTKIILLFNLIGINAFLIESGFIFLGWRISFRRKPSTNPKRGCVPQDVYMWAFIIYTLASLIYLCATTLAYRLYMNLNIVNSNGVLILQMLGDLVYLFDAYLYYECWQRDKEDHDRDTERQRLIALNLVKQSTIENFNPDKKTDDNK
;
A
#
# COMPACT_ATOMS: atom_id res chain seq x y z
N MET A 1 19.18 11.75 23.36
CA MET A 1 19.13 10.53 22.54
C MET A 1 18.53 10.94 21.23
N ASP A 2 19.37 11.17 20.23
CA ASP A 2 18.87 11.35 18.86
C ASP A 2 18.15 10.05 18.49
N LEU A 3 16.84 10.17 18.29
CA LEU A 3 16.08 9.17 17.54
C LEU A 3 16.62 9.24 16.12
N SER A 4 17.77 8.59 15.93
CA SER A 4 18.38 8.29 14.65
C SER A 4 17.26 7.82 13.75
N VAL A 5 16.96 8.66 12.77
CA VAL A 5 15.98 8.51 11.70
C VAL A 5 15.87 7.03 11.38
N VAL A 6 14.86 6.34 11.92
CA VAL A 6 14.47 5.05 11.36
C VAL A 6 14.13 5.41 9.92
N PRO A 7 14.86 4.91 8.92
CA PRO A 7 14.65 5.35 7.55
C PRO A 7 13.20 5.09 7.23
N ILE A 8 12.44 6.17 7.10
CA ILE A 8 10.98 6.19 6.95
C ILE A 8 10.55 5.35 5.75
N SER A 9 11.48 5.13 4.81
CA SER A 9 11.32 4.29 3.64
C SER A 9 11.42 2.78 3.89
N TYR A 10 11.83 2.28 5.07
CA TYR A 10 12.14 0.85 5.22
C TYR A 10 10.89 -0.04 5.28
N TRP A 11 9.86 0.39 6.03
CA TRP A 11 8.65 -0.42 6.20
C TRP A 11 7.79 -0.41 4.95
N SER A 12 7.56 0.77 4.34
CA SER A 12 6.84 0.86 3.07
C SER A 12 7.58 0.15 1.93
N TYR A 13 8.91 0.08 1.94
CA TYR A 13 9.65 -0.76 0.98
C TYR A 13 9.25 -2.23 1.08
N TRP A 14 9.31 -2.80 2.29
CA TRP A 14 9.01 -4.21 2.49
C TRP A 14 7.54 -4.54 2.28
N ALA A 15 6.63 -3.63 2.65
CA ALA A 15 5.20 -3.74 2.31
C ALA A 15 5.02 -3.91 0.79
N ASN A 16 5.55 -2.98 0.00
CA ASN A 16 5.48 -3.04 -1.47
C ASN A 16 6.10 -4.32 -2.06
N VAL A 17 7.28 -4.73 -1.58
CA VAL A 17 7.93 -5.96 -2.05
C VAL A 17 7.09 -7.19 -1.74
N ILE A 18 6.56 -7.30 -0.52
CA ILE A 18 5.72 -8.43 -0.10
C ILE A 18 4.42 -8.44 -0.89
N TYR A 19 3.82 -7.27 -1.13
CA TYR A 19 2.60 -7.14 -1.90
C TYR A 19 2.80 -7.59 -3.36
N ILE A 20 3.88 -7.15 -4.02
CA ILE A 20 4.25 -7.61 -5.37
C ILE A 20 4.44 -9.13 -5.41
N LEU A 21 5.17 -9.69 -4.44
CA LEU A 21 5.40 -11.14 -4.36
C LEU A 21 4.09 -11.91 -4.17
N GLY A 22 3.21 -11.40 -3.30
CA GLY A 22 1.88 -11.96 -3.08
C GLY A 22 1.04 -11.97 -4.36
N MET A 23 0.93 -10.81 -5.02
CA MET A 23 0.15 -10.66 -6.26
C MET A 23 0.68 -11.51 -7.40
N PHE A 24 1.99 -11.54 -7.59
CA PHE A 24 2.63 -12.38 -8.59
C PHE A 24 2.37 -13.87 -8.31
N GLY A 25 2.41 -14.27 -7.04
CA GLY A 25 2.09 -15.62 -6.60
C GLY A 25 0.64 -16.01 -6.91
N TYR A 26 -0.33 -15.15 -6.59
CA TYR A 26 -1.75 -15.39 -6.88
C TYR A 26 -1.99 -15.52 -8.38
N LEU A 27 -1.49 -14.57 -9.18
CA LEU A 27 -1.59 -14.62 -10.64
C LEU A 27 -1.03 -15.93 -11.21
N THR A 28 0.11 -16.37 -10.68
CA THR A 28 0.78 -17.60 -11.12
C THR A 28 -0.06 -18.84 -10.80
N ILE A 29 -0.52 -18.98 -9.55
CA ILE A 29 -1.29 -20.17 -9.15
C ILE A 29 -2.66 -20.22 -9.82
N ASP A 30 -3.33 -19.08 -10.00
CA ASP A 30 -4.61 -18.98 -10.70
C ASP A 30 -4.45 -19.33 -12.19
N THR A 31 -3.37 -18.87 -12.82
CA THR A 31 -3.02 -19.24 -14.21
C THR A 31 -2.75 -20.74 -14.33
N ILE A 32 -1.99 -21.32 -13.41
CA ILE A 32 -1.71 -22.77 -13.38
C ILE A 32 -3.00 -23.56 -13.23
N ASN A 33 -3.87 -23.18 -12.29
CA ASN A 33 -5.15 -23.84 -12.06
C ASN A 33 -6.11 -23.71 -13.26
N TYR A 34 -6.03 -22.61 -13.99
CA TYR A 34 -6.79 -22.41 -15.22
C TYR A 34 -6.31 -23.33 -16.36
N ILE A 35 -4.99 -23.38 -16.59
CA ILE A 35 -4.39 -24.20 -17.67
C ILE A 35 -4.48 -25.69 -17.34
N PHE A 36 -4.15 -26.05 -16.10
CA PHE A 36 -4.06 -27.42 -15.61
C PHE A 36 -5.17 -27.68 -14.59
N LYS A 37 -6.38 -28.00 -15.08
CA LYS A 37 -7.56 -28.27 -14.22
C LYS A 37 -7.36 -29.38 -13.19
N SER A 38 -6.38 -30.26 -13.41
CA SER A 38 -6.01 -31.36 -12.49
C SER A 38 -4.73 -31.07 -11.72
N PHE A 39 -4.30 -29.81 -11.63
CA PHE A 39 -3.18 -29.43 -10.77
C PHE A 39 -3.52 -29.77 -9.32
N ASN A 40 -2.50 -30.17 -8.56
CA ASN A 40 -2.67 -30.75 -7.23
C ASN A 40 -3.41 -29.76 -6.31
N GLU A 41 -4.65 -30.11 -5.95
CA GLU A 41 -5.53 -29.24 -5.14
C GLU A 41 -4.91 -28.96 -3.77
N SER A 42 -4.27 -29.95 -3.14
CA SER A 42 -3.60 -29.76 -1.84
C SER A 42 -2.41 -28.81 -1.94
N LEU A 43 -1.62 -28.90 -3.00
CA LEU A 43 -0.52 -27.97 -3.25
C LEU A 43 -1.04 -26.55 -3.50
N SER A 44 -2.13 -26.42 -4.26
CA SER A 44 -2.78 -25.14 -4.52
C SER A 44 -3.27 -24.49 -3.22
N CYS A 45 -3.97 -25.25 -2.38
CA CYS A 45 -4.42 -24.77 -1.07
C CYS A 45 -3.24 -24.32 -0.18
N PHE A 46 -2.15 -25.08 -0.17
CA PHE A 46 -0.95 -24.69 0.56
C PHE A 46 -0.36 -23.36 0.05
N ILE A 47 -0.25 -23.20 -1.27
CA ILE A 47 0.23 -21.96 -1.88
C ILE A 47 -0.70 -20.79 -1.53
N TYR A 48 -2.03 -20.96 -1.64
CA TYR A 48 -2.98 -19.90 -1.29
C TYR A 48 -2.90 -19.48 0.18
N VAL A 49 -2.67 -20.42 1.11
CA VAL A 49 -2.46 -20.09 2.52
C VAL A 49 -1.17 -19.31 2.71
N PHE A 50 -0.07 -19.75 2.07
CA PHE A 50 1.20 -19.02 2.13
C PHE A 50 1.05 -17.59 1.60
N LEU A 51 0.39 -17.41 0.46
CA LEU A 51 0.14 -16.09 -0.13
C LEU A 51 -0.77 -15.23 0.77
N ALA A 52 -1.82 -15.80 1.37
CA ALA A 52 -2.67 -15.06 2.31
C ALA A 52 -1.91 -14.60 3.56
N ILE A 53 -0.91 -15.38 4.02
CA ILE A 53 -0.02 -14.96 5.11
C ILE A 53 0.81 -13.74 4.68
N LEU A 54 1.32 -13.71 3.43
CA LEU A 54 2.04 -12.54 2.91
C LEU A 54 1.18 -11.28 2.94
N PHE A 55 -0.11 -11.37 2.59
CA PHE A 55 -1.03 -10.23 2.67
C PHE A 55 -1.27 -9.75 4.11
N VAL A 56 -1.39 -10.67 5.07
CA VAL A 56 -1.49 -10.29 6.48
C VAL A 56 -0.22 -9.58 6.95
N ILE A 57 0.96 -10.04 6.52
CA ILE A 57 2.23 -9.39 6.82
C ILE A 57 2.27 -7.99 6.19
N ASP A 58 1.92 -7.87 4.91
CA ASP A 58 1.84 -6.58 4.20
C ASP A 58 0.92 -5.58 4.92
N ALA A 59 -0.32 -5.97 5.22
CA ALA A 59 -1.28 -5.14 5.94
C ALA A 59 -0.77 -4.73 7.34
N THR A 60 -0.02 -5.61 8.01
CA THR A 60 0.60 -5.30 9.30
C THR A 60 1.74 -4.28 9.14
N LEU A 61 2.59 -4.43 8.12
CA LEU A 61 3.65 -3.49 7.80
C LEU A 61 3.08 -2.12 7.44
N TYR A 62 1.94 -2.07 6.75
CA TYR A 62 1.25 -0.82 6.43
C TYR A 62 0.74 -0.10 7.68
N ILE A 63 0.18 -0.81 8.67
CA ILE A 63 -0.16 -0.23 9.99
C ILE A 63 1.08 0.31 10.70
N ILE A 64 2.20 -0.43 10.67
CA ILE A 64 3.44 0.00 11.32
C ILE A 64 3.97 1.27 10.65
N ASP A 65 3.98 1.31 9.32
CA ASP A 65 4.41 2.47 8.54
C ASP A 65 3.54 3.68 8.83
N TRP A 66 2.22 3.52 8.79
CA TRP A 66 1.26 4.55 9.19
C TRP A 66 1.52 5.03 10.62
N TYR A 67 1.73 4.14 11.60
CA TYR A 67 1.98 4.56 12.97
C TYR A 67 3.28 5.36 13.09
N MET A 68 4.35 4.89 12.46
CA MET A 68 5.64 5.59 12.47
C MET A 68 5.54 6.96 11.80
N TYR A 69 4.82 7.06 10.69
CA TYR A 69 4.75 8.29 9.91
C TYR A 69 3.67 9.26 10.41
N ALA A 70 2.45 8.79 10.62
CA ALA A 70 1.31 9.61 11.02
C ALA A 70 1.35 9.97 12.51
N VAL A 71 1.79 9.07 13.40
CA VAL A 71 1.78 9.34 14.86
C VAL A 71 3.08 9.98 15.33
N LYS A 72 4.24 9.41 14.96
CA LYS A 72 5.52 9.89 15.51
C LYS A 72 6.04 11.13 14.80
N LEU A 73 5.85 11.21 13.49
CA LEU A 73 6.46 12.26 12.66
C LEU A 73 5.49 13.41 12.36
N ARG A 74 4.25 13.12 11.97
CA ARG A 74 3.21 14.14 11.77
C ARG A 74 2.58 14.54 13.11
N GLN A 75 3.28 15.33 13.92
CA GLN A 75 2.72 15.91 15.17
C GLN A 75 1.64 17.00 14.94
N ASN A 76 1.12 17.16 13.72
CA ASN A 76 0.21 18.25 13.37
C ASN A 76 -1.24 17.92 13.73
N LYS A 77 -1.76 18.63 14.74
CA LYS A 77 -3.16 18.56 15.19
C LYS A 77 -4.19 19.01 14.14
N ASP A 78 -3.74 19.68 13.07
CA ASP A 78 -4.63 20.34 12.12
C ASP A 78 -5.23 19.39 11.06
N GLU A 79 -4.78 18.13 10.98
CA GLU A 79 -5.17 17.15 9.94
C GLU A 79 -5.88 15.90 10.51
N ALA A 80 -6.61 16.03 11.62
CA ALA A 80 -7.26 14.92 12.33
C ALA A 80 -8.15 14.00 11.46
N ILE A 81 -8.94 14.56 10.54
CA ILE A 81 -9.86 13.76 9.69
C ILE A 81 -9.07 12.88 8.70
N GLN A 82 -7.94 13.37 8.18
CA GLN A 82 -7.09 12.57 7.29
C GLN A 82 -6.48 11.40 8.06
N TYR A 83 -5.97 11.68 9.26
CA TYR A 83 -5.40 10.68 10.15
C TYR A 83 -6.40 9.57 10.50
N GLU A 84 -7.64 9.93 10.84
CA GLU A 84 -8.70 8.98 11.16
C GLU A 84 -9.08 8.14 9.94
N ALA A 85 -9.19 8.74 8.75
CA ALA A 85 -9.49 8.02 7.53
C ALA A 85 -8.38 7.01 7.16
N GLU A 86 -7.11 7.42 7.27
CA GLU A 86 -5.95 6.54 7.04
C GLU A 86 -5.91 5.37 8.05
N LEU A 87 -6.19 5.62 9.34
CA LEU A 87 -6.28 4.56 10.34
C LEU A 87 -7.39 3.55 10.03
N VAL A 88 -8.59 4.05 9.69
CA VAL A 88 -9.72 3.18 9.34
C VAL A 88 -9.40 2.34 8.11
N ALA A 89 -8.77 2.94 7.09
CA ALA A 89 -8.27 2.21 5.94
C ALA A 89 -7.30 1.08 6.36
N CYS A 90 -6.29 1.37 7.17
CA CYS A 90 -5.33 0.36 7.62
C CYS A 90 -6.00 -0.80 8.40
N LEU A 91 -6.99 -0.49 9.26
CA LEU A 91 -7.75 -1.50 10.00
C LEU A 91 -8.58 -2.39 9.06
N LEU A 92 -9.20 -1.80 8.05
CA LEU A 92 -9.98 -2.52 7.05
C LEU A 92 -9.10 -3.39 6.14
N GLN A 93 -7.91 -2.93 5.77
CA GLN A 93 -6.94 -3.75 5.01
C GLN A 93 -6.51 -4.99 5.82
N ASN A 94 -6.26 -4.83 7.12
CA ASN A 94 -5.95 -5.96 8.01
C ASN A 94 -7.15 -6.90 8.11
N LEU A 95 -8.33 -6.36 8.36
CA LEU A 95 -9.56 -7.14 8.45
C LEU A 95 -9.80 -7.95 7.16
N GLY A 96 -9.65 -7.32 5.99
CA GLY A 96 -9.74 -7.97 4.70
C GLY A 96 -8.75 -9.13 4.56
N SER A 97 -7.48 -8.87 4.86
CA SER A 97 -6.40 -9.86 4.77
C SER A 97 -6.64 -11.07 5.69
N TYR A 98 -7.12 -10.86 6.92
CA TYR A 98 -7.46 -11.96 7.83
C TYR A 98 -8.64 -12.79 7.33
N PHE A 99 -9.66 -12.19 6.72
CA PHE A 99 -10.76 -12.94 6.13
C PHE A 99 -10.33 -13.79 4.93
N TYR A 100 -9.40 -13.28 4.12
CA TYR A 100 -8.77 -14.06 3.06
C TYR A 100 -7.95 -15.23 3.62
N LEU A 101 -7.20 -15.01 4.70
CA LEU A 101 -6.45 -16.08 5.36
C LEU A 101 -7.39 -17.17 5.92
N ILE A 102 -8.46 -16.79 6.60
CA ILE A 102 -9.47 -17.75 7.09
C ILE A 102 -10.07 -18.54 5.92
N SER A 103 -10.39 -17.87 4.83
CA SER A 103 -10.92 -18.51 3.61
C SER A 103 -9.93 -19.53 3.03
N ALA A 104 -8.65 -19.17 2.95
CA ALA A 104 -7.59 -20.05 2.45
C ALA A 104 -7.39 -21.27 3.37
N LEU A 105 -7.43 -21.10 4.69
CA LEU A 105 -7.33 -22.21 5.65
C LEU A 105 -8.51 -23.18 5.54
N LEU A 106 -9.73 -22.66 5.34
CA LEU A 106 -10.92 -23.48 5.15
C LEU A 106 -10.92 -24.25 3.82
N ALA A 107 -10.14 -23.80 2.82
CA ALA A 107 -10.06 -24.44 1.51
C ALA A 107 -9.49 -25.87 1.56
N PHE A 108 -8.76 -26.25 2.61
CA PHE A 108 -8.33 -27.64 2.82
C PHE A 108 -9.51 -28.62 2.96
N ASN A 109 -10.69 -28.14 3.37
CA ASN A 109 -11.92 -28.92 3.44
C ASN A 109 -13.04 -28.19 2.68
N LYS A 110 -12.74 -27.85 1.42
CA LYS A 110 -13.61 -27.08 0.52
C LYS A 110 -15.02 -27.66 0.41
N SER A 111 -15.17 -28.98 0.34
CA SER A 111 -16.48 -29.64 0.19
C SER A 111 -17.45 -29.29 1.33
N GLN A 112 -16.94 -29.20 2.56
CA GLN A 112 -17.73 -28.83 3.74
C GLN A 112 -17.92 -27.32 3.86
N PHE A 113 -16.89 -26.52 3.55
CA PHE A 113 -16.86 -25.10 3.89
C PHE A 113 -17.07 -24.14 2.72
N THR A 114 -17.42 -24.60 1.52
CA THR A 114 -17.54 -23.74 0.32
C THR A 114 -18.38 -22.47 0.56
N LYS A 115 -19.54 -22.58 1.21
CA LYS A 115 -20.39 -21.41 1.53
C LYS A 115 -19.67 -20.39 2.40
N ILE A 116 -18.97 -20.87 3.42
CA ILE A 116 -18.27 -20.05 4.41
C ILE A 116 -17.04 -19.41 3.77
N ILE A 117 -16.31 -20.14 2.93
CA ILE A 117 -15.18 -19.62 2.13
C ILE A 117 -15.65 -18.46 1.26
N LEU A 118 -16.74 -18.64 0.49
CA LEU A 118 -17.25 -17.59 -0.39
C LEU A 118 -17.75 -16.37 0.40
N LEU A 119 -18.36 -16.57 1.56
CA LEU A 119 -18.79 -15.48 2.45
C LEU A 119 -17.59 -14.69 2.98
N PHE A 120 -16.55 -15.35 3.49
CA PHE A 120 -15.38 -14.66 4.01
C PHE A 120 -14.60 -13.93 2.91
N ASN A 121 -14.45 -14.52 1.72
CA ASN A 121 -13.89 -13.81 0.57
C ASN A 121 -14.71 -12.55 0.24
N LEU A 122 -16.05 -12.65 0.25
CA LEU A 122 -16.93 -11.51 -0.01
C LEU A 122 -16.75 -10.40 1.05
N ILE A 123 -16.70 -10.76 2.33
CA ILE A 123 -16.46 -9.79 3.41
C ILE A 123 -15.08 -9.15 3.25
N GLY A 124 -14.05 -9.95 2.95
CA GLY A 124 -12.69 -9.47 2.76
C GLY A 124 -12.57 -8.46 1.62
N ILE A 125 -13.18 -8.73 0.47
CA ILE A 125 -13.19 -7.81 -0.68
C ILE A 125 -13.95 -6.52 -0.36
N ASN A 126 -15.07 -6.61 0.35
CA ASN A 126 -15.78 -5.41 0.78
C ASN A 126 -14.93 -4.57 1.74
N ALA A 127 -14.13 -5.19 2.61
CA ALA A 127 -13.20 -4.46 3.46
C ALA A 127 -12.17 -3.68 2.62
N PHE A 128 -11.55 -4.32 1.62
CA PHE A 128 -10.60 -3.65 0.69
C PHE A 128 -11.25 -2.52 -0.12
N LEU A 129 -12.49 -2.72 -0.59
CA LEU A 129 -13.21 -1.67 -1.33
C LEU A 129 -13.57 -0.46 -0.45
N ILE A 130 -14.00 -0.69 0.79
CA ILE A 130 -14.30 0.40 1.73
C ILE A 130 -13.00 1.12 2.13
N GLU A 131 -11.94 0.35 2.37
CA GLU A 131 -10.59 0.86 2.63
C GLU A 131 -10.11 1.78 1.51
N SER A 132 -10.21 1.38 0.24
CA SER A 132 -9.83 2.23 -0.89
C SER A 132 -10.62 3.55 -0.93
N GLY A 133 -11.91 3.49 -0.55
CA GLY A 133 -12.76 4.67 -0.40
C GLY A 133 -12.28 5.64 0.70
N PHE A 134 -11.83 5.10 1.84
CA PHE A 134 -11.26 5.91 2.92
C PHE A 134 -9.91 6.52 2.55
N ILE A 135 -9.05 5.79 1.84
CA ILE A 135 -7.79 6.37 1.37
C ILE A 135 -8.06 7.49 0.37
N PHE A 136 -8.99 7.29 -0.58
CA PHE A 136 -9.39 8.34 -1.51
C PHE A 136 -9.96 9.58 -0.80
N LEU A 137 -10.76 9.38 0.25
CA LEU A 137 -11.28 10.45 1.08
C LEU A 137 -10.15 11.23 1.78
N GLY A 138 -9.19 10.52 2.39
CA GLY A 138 -8.01 11.11 3.03
C GLY A 138 -7.19 11.94 2.04
N TRP A 139 -6.90 11.38 0.86
CA TRP A 139 -6.17 12.06 -0.22
C TRP A 139 -6.88 13.35 -0.68
N ARG A 140 -8.19 13.30 -0.92
CA ARG A 140 -8.97 14.46 -1.39
C ARG A 140 -8.98 15.60 -0.37
N ILE A 141 -9.02 15.29 0.93
CA ILE A 141 -8.96 16.28 2.00
C ILE A 141 -7.58 16.97 2.01
N SER A 142 -6.51 16.19 1.81
CA SER A 142 -5.14 16.71 1.73
C SER A 142 -4.97 17.71 0.56
N PHE A 143 -5.47 17.36 -0.62
CA PHE A 143 -5.43 18.21 -1.81
C PHE A 143 -6.13 19.57 -1.63
N ARG A 144 -7.24 19.60 -0.88
CA ARG A 144 -7.98 20.84 -0.64
C ARG A 144 -7.27 21.79 0.32
N ARG A 145 -6.42 21.28 1.21
CA ARG A 145 -5.79 22.07 2.29
C ARG A 145 -4.41 22.59 1.93
N LYS A 146 -3.64 21.85 1.15
CA LYS A 146 -2.30 22.25 0.68
C LYS A 146 -2.19 22.03 -0.83
N PRO A 147 -2.88 22.84 -1.67
CA PRO A 147 -2.59 22.82 -3.10
C PRO A 147 -1.11 23.12 -3.27
N SER A 148 -0.37 22.23 -3.94
CA SER A 148 1.06 22.39 -4.16
C SER A 148 1.37 23.82 -4.64
N THR A 149 2.15 24.56 -3.86
CA THR A 149 2.56 25.94 -4.15
C THR A 149 3.58 26.02 -5.29
N ASN A 150 4.04 24.88 -5.82
CA ASN A 150 4.92 24.81 -6.97
C ASN A 150 4.08 24.83 -8.26
N PRO A 151 4.10 25.92 -9.06
CA PRO A 151 3.30 26.04 -10.29
C PRO A 151 3.69 25.05 -11.39
N LYS A 152 4.85 24.37 -11.30
CA LYS A 152 5.18 23.22 -12.16
C LYS A 152 4.47 21.93 -11.76
N ARG A 153 3.90 21.87 -10.55
CA ARG A 153 3.08 20.78 -10.00
C ARG A 153 1.59 21.19 -9.93
N GLY A 154 1.19 22.24 -10.65
CA GLY A 154 -0.16 22.79 -10.61
C GLY A 154 -1.19 21.84 -11.25
N CYS A 155 -2.19 21.40 -10.50
CA CYS A 155 -3.41 20.74 -10.99
C CYS A 155 -3.22 19.64 -12.06
N VAL A 156 -2.09 18.92 -12.05
CA VAL A 156 -1.86 17.82 -12.98
C VAL A 156 -2.25 16.52 -12.27
N PRO A 157 -3.02 15.61 -12.88
CA PRO A 157 -3.22 14.23 -12.44
C PRO A 157 -1.91 13.39 -12.53
N GLN A 158 -0.80 13.93 -12.01
CA GLN A 158 0.55 13.37 -11.99
C GLN A 158 0.92 12.72 -10.66
N ASP A 159 0.04 12.78 -9.64
CA ASP A 159 0.22 11.95 -8.44
C ASP A 159 -0.01 10.50 -8.85
N VAL A 160 1.09 9.77 -9.06
CA VAL A 160 1.09 8.32 -9.30
C VAL A 160 0.30 7.61 -8.19
N TYR A 161 0.26 8.16 -6.98
CA TYR A 161 -0.63 7.77 -5.89
C TYR A 161 -2.12 7.77 -6.26
N MET A 162 -2.62 8.83 -6.91
CA MET A 162 -4.03 8.88 -7.33
C MET A 162 -4.35 7.76 -8.33
N TRP A 163 -3.43 7.52 -9.27
CA TRP A 163 -3.59 6.43 -10.23
C TRP A 163 -3.52 5.06 -9.55
N ALA A 164 -2.60 4.86 -8.61
CA ALA A 164 -2.55 3.66 -7.77
C ALA A 164 -3.91 3.44 -7.08
N PHE A 165 -4.46 4.43 -6.37
CA PHE A 165 -5.77 4.29 -5.72
C PHE A 165 -6.92 3.96 -6.69
N ILE A 166 -6.93 4.55 -7.89
CA ILE A 166 -7.94 4.22 -8.92
C ILE A 166 -7.78 2.78 -9.38
N ILE A 167 -6.55 2.33 -9.61
CA ILE A 167 -6.23 0.98 -10.08
C ILE A 167 -6.53 -0.05 -8.98
N TYR A 168 -6.14 0.21 -7.74
CA TYR A 168 -6.50 -0.59 -6.57
C TYR A 168 -8.02 -0.74 -6.39
N THR A 169 -8.76 0.37 -6.54
CA THR A 169 -10.24 0.34 -6.49
C THR A 169 -10.82 -0.46 -7.65
N LEU A 170 -10.26 -0.32 -8.85
CA LEU A 170 -10.68 -1.09 -10.02
C LEU A 170 -10.44 -2.60 -9.81
N ALA A 171 -9.28 -2.99 -9.29
CA ALA A 171 -8.98 -4.38 -8.94
C ALA A 171 -9.97 -4.92 -7.89
N SER A 172 -10.20 -4.18 -6.80
CA SER A 172 -11.22 -4.51 -5.79
C SER A 172 -12.60 -4.77 -6.41
N LEU A 173 -13.03 -3.93 -7.35
CA LEU A 173 -14.30 -4.09 -8.05
C LEU A 173 -14.34 -5.33 -8.95
N ILE A 174 -13.24 -5.62 -9.65
CA ILE A 174 -13.13 -6.84 -10.47
C ILE A 174 -13.25 -8.09 -9.58
N TYR A 175 -12.56 -8.12 -8.44
CA TYR A 175 -12.70 -9.21 -7.47
C TYR A 175 -14.10 -9.31 -6.90
N LEU A 176 -14.73 -8.18 -6.57
CA LEU A 176 -16.10 -8.17 -6.08
C LEU A 176 -17.05 -8.80 -7.11
N CYS A 177 -16.89 -8.46 -8.39
CA CYS A 177 -17.64 -9.10 -9.47
C CYS A 177 -17.35 -10.60 -9.55
N ALA A 178 -16.08 -11.02 -9.51
CA ALA A 178 -15.69 -12.42 -9.57
C ALA A 178 -16.29 -13.25 -8.42
N THR A 179 -16.14 -12.77 -7.18
CA THR A 179 -16.64 -13.44 -5.98
C THR A 179 -18.16 -13.42 -5.90
N THR A 180 -18.81 -12.33 -6.31
CA THR A 180 -20.29 -12.27 -6.38
C THR A 180 -20.82 -13.26 -7.42
N LEU A 181 -20.16 -13.36 -8.57
CA LEU A 181 -20.51 -14.33 -9.60
C LEU A 181 -20.32 -15.76 -9.09
N ALA A 182 -19.19 -16.07 -8.46
CA ALA A 182 -18.91 -17.36 -7.84
C ALA A 182 -19.98 -17.73 -6.80
N TYR A 183 -20.31 -16.78 -5.91
CA TYR A 183 -21.35 -16.95 -4.90
C TYR A 183 -22.71 -17.25 -5.52
N ARG A 184 -23.12 -16.50 -6.55
CA ARG A 184 -24.40 -16.72 -7.24
C ARG A 184 -24.45 -18.06 -7.98
N LEU A 185 -23.39 -18.41 -8.70
CA LEU A 185 -23.29 -19.68 -9.41
C LEU A 185 -23.35 -20.87 -8.44
N TYR A 186 -22.69 -20.75 -7.30
CA TYR A 186 -22.74 -21.77 -6.27
C TYR A 186 -24.13 -21.89 -5.64
N MET A 187 -24.75 -20.77 -5.25
CA MET A 187 -26.05 -20.79 -4.58
C MET A 187 -27.20 -21.25 -5.48
N ASN A 188 -27.14 -20.94 -6.78
CA ASN A 188 -28.23 -21.26 -7.72
C ASN A 188 -28.01 -22.57 -8.47
N LEU A 189 -26.76 -22.92 -8.79
CA LEU A 189 -26.42 -24.02 -9.69
C LEU A 189 -25.45 -25.04 -9.09
N ASN A 190 -24.96 -24.82 -7.85
CA ASN A 190 -23.92 -25.63 -7.21
C ASN A 190 -22.63 -25.73 -8.04
N ILE A 191 -22.33 -24.70 -8.84
CA ILE A 191 -21.11 -24.60 -9.66
C ILE A 191 -20.10 -23.73 -8.90
N VAL A 192 -19.00 -24.34 -8.46
CA VAL A 192 -17.93 -23.63 -7.72
C VAL A 192 -16.89 -23.03 -8.67
N ASN A 193 -16.63 -23.71 -9.79
CA ASN A 193 -15.57 -23.34 -10.73
C ASN A 193 -16.18 -23.12 -12.11
N SER A 194 -16.31 -21.86 -12.52
CA SER A 194 -16.56 -21.51 -13.92
C SER A 194 -15.34 -20.82 -14.49
N ASN A 195 -15.05 -21.04 -15.78
CA ASN A 195 -13.94 -20.36 -16.45
C ASN A 195 -14.07 -18.83 -16.33
N GLY A 196 -15.30 -18.30 -16.33
CA GLY A 196 -15.56 -16.86 -16.18
C GLY A 196 -15.11 -16.31 -14.82
N VAL A 197 -15.33 -17.05 -13.73
CA VAL A 197 -14.87 -16.64 -12.39
C VAL A 197 -13.34 -16.60 -12.34
N LEU A 198 -12.67 -17.66 -12.81
CA LEU A 198 -11.21 -17.74 -12.83
C LEU A 198 -10.57 -16.63 -13.69
N ILE A 199 -11.14 -16.36 -14.87
CA ILE A 199 -10.65 -15.27 -15.74
C ILE A 199 -10.78 -13.92 -15.04
N LEU A 200 -11.90 -13.66 -14.36
CA LEU A 200 -12.08 -12.41 -13.62
C LEU A 200 -11.10 -12.30 -12.44
N GLN A 201 -10.84 -13.40 -11.72
CA GLN A 201 -9.84 -13.42 -10.65
C GLN A 201 -8.44 -13.10 -11.19
N MET A 202 -8.01 -13.78 -12.25
CA MET A 202 -6.72 -13.51 -12.91
C MET A 202 -6.60 -12.07 -13.43
N LEU A 203 -7.69 -11.50 -13.97
CA LEU A 203 -7.71 -10.09 -14.37
C LEU A 203 -7.57 -9.16 -13.18
N GLY A 204 -8.24 -9.47 -12.06
CA GLY A 204 -8.06 -8.75 -10.81
C GLY A 204 -6.61 -8.82 -10.31
N ASP A 205 -6.01 -10.01 -10.32
CA ASP A 205 -4.62 -10.24 -9.92
C ASP A 205 -3.65 -9.38 -10.74
N LEU A 206 -3.86 -9.35 -12.06
CA LEU A 206 -3.05 -8.55 -12.97
C LEU A 206 -3.15 -7.05 -12.67
N VAL A 207 -4.37 -6.56 -12.38
CA VAL A 207 -4.59 -5.14 -12.06
C VAL A 207 -3.97 -4.79 -10.71
N TYR A 208 -4.11 -5.63 -9.69
CA TYR A 208 -3.44 -5.42 -8.40
C TYR A 208 -1.91 -5.54 -8.50
N LEU A 209 -1.38 -6.40 -9.37
CA LEU A 209 0.07 -6.46 -9.60
C LEU A 209 0.59 -5.13 -10.20
N PHE A 210 -0.18 -4.56 -11.13
CA PHE A 210 0.16 -3.25 -11.70
C PHE A 210 0.06 -2.14 -10.64
N ASP A 211 -0.96 -2.19 -9.78
CA ASP A 211 -1.09 -1.29 -8.63
C ASP A 211 0.11 -1.38 -7.67
N ALA A 212 0.49 -2.60 -7.27
CA ALA A 212 1.64 -2.86 -6.42
C ALA A 212 2.94 -2.28 -7.00
N TYR A 213 3.12 -2.40 -8.32
CA TYR A 213 4.24 -1.78 -9.02
C TYR A 213 4.19 -0.25 -8.97
N LEU A 214 3.02 0.37 -9.13
CA LEU A 214 2.88 1.82 -9.03
C LEU A 214 3.20 2.34 -7.61
N TYR A 215 2.78 1.65 -6.56
CA TYR A 215 3.15 2.03 -5.20
C TYR A 215 4.66 1.90 -4.94
N TYR A 216 5.30 0.88 -5.51
CA TYR A 216 6.75 0.75 -5.46
C TYR A 216 7.47 1.93 -6.15
N GLU A 217 7.00 2.33 -7.33
CA GLU A 217 7.52 3.52 -8.05
C GLU A 217 7.29 4.82 -7.25
N CYS A 218 6.12 4.98 -6.63
CA CYS A 218 5.84 6.08 -5.73
C CYS A 218 6.85 6.14 -4.57
N TRP A 219 7.07 5.00 -3.93
CA TRP A 219 8.03 4.89 -2.83
C TRP A 219 9.46 5.24 -3.27
N GLN A 220 9.89 4.79 -4.46
CA GLN A 220 11.22 5.13 -4.99
C GLN A 220 11.38 6.63 -5.17
N ARG A 221 10.36 7.31 -5.72
CA ARG A 221 10.38 8.76 -5.92
C ARG A 221 10.43 9.53 -4.60
N ASP A 222 9.66 9.10 -3.61
CA ASP A 222 9.65 9.73 -2.28
C ASP A 222 11.00 9.57 -1.59
N LYS A 223 11.64 8.40 -1.74
CA LYS A 223 13.00 8.18 -1.25
C LYS A 223 14.01 9.11 -1.92
N GLU A 224 13.98 9.23 -3.25
CA GLU A 224 14.89 10.13 -3.96
C GLU A 224 14.69 11.60 -3.57
N ASP A 225 13.45 12.05 -3.41
CA ASP A 225 13.14 13.40 -2.93
C ASP A 225 13.71 13.63 -1.52
N HIS A 226 13.55 12.64 -0.62
CA HIS A 226 14.10 12.71 0.73
C HIS A 226 15.64 12.75 0.75
N ASP A 227 16.29 11.94 -0.08
CA ASP A 227 17.76 11.91 -0.20
C ASP A 227 18.28 13.25 -0.75
N ARG A 228 17.59 13.83 -1.74
CA ARG A 228 17.91 15.17 -2.29
C ARG A 228 17.78 16.27 -1.24
N ASP A 229 16.71 16.25 -0.43
CA ASP A 229 16.49 17.26 0.61
C ASP A 229 17.51 17.12 1.75
N THR A 230 17.85 15.89 2.14
CA THR A 230 18.88 15.61 3.14
C THR A 230 20.25 16.14 2.70
N GLU A 231 20.64 15.88 1.45
CA GLU A 231 21.91 16.38 0.91
C GLU A 231 21.89 17.91 0.79
N ARG A 232 20.75 18.51 0.41
CA ARG A 232 20.59 19.96 0.39
C ARG A 232 20.78 20.56 1.79
N GLN A 233 20.19 19.97 2.83
CA GLN A 233 20.36 20.43 4.21
C GLN A 233 21.81 20.31 4.67
N ARG A 234 22.49 19.20 4.32
CA ARG A 234 23.91 18.99 4.61
C ARG A 234 24.79 20.06 3.96
N LEU A 235 24.55 20.38 2.70
CA LEU A 235 25.28 21.44 1.98
C LEU A 235 25.06 22.82 2.60
N ILE A 236 23.84 23.13 3.04
CA ILE A 236 23.54 24.39 3.77
C ILE A 236 24.33 24.44 5.08
N ALA A 237 24.32 23.36 5.87
CA ALA A 237 25.05 23.29 7.14
C ALA A 237 26.57 23.46 6.93
N LEU A 238 27.15 22.80 5.93
CA LEU A 238 28.56 22.93 5.57
C LEU A 238 28.93 24.37 5.19
N ASN A 239 28.08 25.04 4.40
CA ASN A 239 28.30 26.43 4.01
C ASN A 239 28.24 27.39 5.22
N LEU A 240 27.33 27.16 6.17
CA LEU A 240 27.24 27.96 7.40
C LEU A 240 28.49 27.78 8.29
N VAL A 241 29.01 26.56 8.43
CA VAL A 241 30.27 26.29 9.16
C VAL A 241 31.46 26.94 8.47
N LYS A 242 31.51 26.92 7.13
CA LYS A 242 32.57 27.58 6.37
C LYS A 242 32.54 29.10 6.55
N GLN A 243 31.36 29.72 6.54
CA GLN A 243 31.19 31.15 6.79
C GLN A 243 31.65 31.55 8.20
N SER A 244 31.22 30.81 9.24
CA SER A 244 31.64 31.10 10.62
C SER A 244 33.15 30.90 10.83
N THR A 245 33.76 29.95 10.13
CA THR A 245 35.22 29.76 10.17
C THR A 245 35.95 30.94 9.55
N ILE A 246 35.47 31.45 8.40
CA ILE A 246 36.06 32.62 7.73
C ILE A 246 35.94 33.88 8.60
N GLU A 247 34.78 34.09 9.24
CA GLU A 247 34.57 35.23 10.13
C GLU A 247 35.48 35.19 11.36
N ASN A 248 35.74 34.01 11.92
CA ASN A 248 36.62 33.84 13.08
C ASN A 248 38.13 33.95 12.75
N PHE A 249 38.51 33.73 11.49
CA PHE A 249 39.92 33.77 11.04
C PHE A 249 40.34 35.11 10.41
N ASN A 250 39.51 36.16 10.46
CA ASN A 250 39.87 37.50 10.01
C ASN A 250 40.10 38.45 11.21
N PRO A 251 41.25 38.38 11.92
CA PRO A 251 41.53 39.18 13.11
C PRO A 251 41.72 40.68 12.84
N ASP A 252 41.92 41.09 11.59
CA ASP A 252 42.31 42.47 11.22
C ASP A 252 41.16 43.48 11.24
N LYS A 253 39.97 43.12 11.74
CA LYS A 253 38.79 44.01 11.81
C LYS A 253 38.46 44.52 13.22
N LYS A 254 39.40 44.45 14.16
CA LYS A 254 39.27 45.05 15.50
C LYS A 254 40.45 45.94 15.83
N THR A 255 40.52 47.13 15.23
CA THR A 255 41.10 48.35 15.85
C THR A 255 41.02 49.46 14.82
N ASP A 256 39.93 50.25 14.81
CA ASP A 256 39.99 51.64 14.30
C ASP A 256 38.77 52.51 14.69
N ASP A 257 38.02 52.15 15.75
CA ASP A 257 36.94 52.99 16.30
C ASP A 257 37.28 53.52 17.70
N ASN A 258 38.47 54.11 17.86
CA ASN A 258 38.82 54.95 19.00
C ASN A 258 39.46 56.26 18.49
N LYS A 259 38.62 57.17 18.00
CA LYS A 259 38.93 58.61 17.89
C LYS A 259 37.70 59.45 18.17
#